data_AF-A0A1Z5IYU7-F1
#
_entry.id   AF-A0A1Z5IYU7-F1
#
_cell.length_a   1.000
_cell.length_b   1.000
_cell.length_c   1.000
_cell.angle_alpha   90.00
_cell.angle_beta   90.00
_cell.angle_gamma   90.00
#
_symmetry.space_group_name_H-M   'P 1'
#
loop_
_entity.id
_entity.type
_entity.pdbx_description
1 polymer ?
#
loop_
_entity_poly.entity_id
_entity_poly.type
_entity_poly.pdbx_seq_one_letter_code
_entity_poly.pdbx_strand_id
1 'polypeptide(L)'
;MRYRKTELIEAEQFWGSGKMAVKYDMWKPLPAFGSVWRIATPEGEAMVHSGDWIATDTKGEHWPITDDVFKRTYEPVEVTKMRQRYLKLGVKNIQEIEHAYQNAVWKAD
;
A
#
# COMPACT_ATOMS: atom_id res chain seq x y z
N MET A 1 6.83 11.23 -23.93
CA MET A 1 6.10 9.94 -23.83
C MET A 1 5.72 9.71 -22.37
N ARG A 2 4.63 8.98 -22.07
CA ARG A 2 4.15 8.69 -20.70
C ARG A 2 4.10 7.18 -20.49
N TYR A 3 4.47 6.70 -19.30
CA TYR A 3 4.58 5.27 -18.96
C TYR A 3 3.85 4.98 -17.64
N ARG A 4 3.43 3.73 -17.45
CA ARG A 4 2.92 3.20 -16.17
C ARG A 4 3.66 1.92 -15.82
N LYS A 5 3.91 1.67 -14.54
CA LYS A 5 4.43 0.37 -14.07
C LYS A 5 3.36 -0.71 -14.26
N THR A 6 3.75 -1.90 -14.70
CA THR A 6 2.81 -3.03 -14.96
C THR A 6 2.89 -4.14 -13.91
N GLU A 7 3.94 -4.15 -13.10
CA GLU A 7 4.10 -5.11 -12.02
C GLU A 7 3.12 -4.81 -10.89
N LEU A 8 2.56 -5.88 -10.32
CA LEU A 8 1.77 -5.79 -9.09
C LEU A 8 2.71 -5.74 -7.89
N ILE A 9 2.24 -5.09 -6.84
CA ILE A 9 2.88 -5.09 -5.53
C ILE A 9 1.90 -5.65 -4.51
N GLU A 10 2.43 -6.17 -3.42
CA GLU A 10 1.66 -6.34 -2.19
C GLU A 10 1.82 -5.11 -1.31
N ALA A 11 0.84 -4.81 -0.46
CA ALA A 11 0.96 -3.75 0.51
C ALA A 11 0.12 -4.04 1.75
N GLU A 12 0.63 -3.70 2.92
CA GLU A 12 -0.07 -3.83 4.20
C GLU A 12 0.05 -2.53 4.99
N GLN A 13 -1.05 -2.04 5.56
CA GLN A 13 -1.05 -0.82 6.35
C GLN A 13 -0.45 -1.08 7.74
N PHE A 14 0.50 -0.24 8.14
CA PHE A 14 1.27 -0.39 9.36
C PHE A 14 0.63 0.35 10.53
N TRP A 15 0.18 -0.39 11.54
CA TRP A 15 -0.44 0.17 12.75
C TRP A 15 0.49 0.21 13.98
N GLY A 16 1.81 0.12 13.76
CA GLY A 16 2.78 0.14 14.84
C GLY A 16 2.88 -1.15 15.65
N SER A 17 2.31 -2.26 15.16
CA SER A 17 2.27 -3.54 15.89
C SER A 17 3.63 -4.26 15.87
N GLY A 18 3.98 -4.93 16.97
CA GLY A 18 5.19 -5.74 17.04
C GLY A 18 5.20 -6.93 16.07
N LYS A 19 4.02 -7.45 15.68
CA LYS A 19 3.92 -8.54 14.69
C LYS A 19 4.39 -8.10 13.31
N MET A 20 3.95 -6.93 12.84
CA MET A 20 4.41 -6.38 11.58
C MET A 20 5.89 -6.00 11.65
N ALA A 21 6.35 -5.50 12.79
CA ALA A 21 7.77 -5.22 12.97
C ALA A 21 8.64 -6.48 12.79
N VAL A 22 8.21 -7.62 13.34
CA VAL A 22 8.90 -8.90 13.09
C VAL A 22 8.79 -9.34 11.63
N LYS A 23 7.60 -9.20 11.01
CA LYS A 23 7.37 -9.61 9.61
C LYS A 23 8.28 -8.89 8.61
N TYR A 24 8.49 -7.58 8.81
CA TYR A 24 9.23 -6.71 7.90
C TYR A 24 10.62 -6.34 8.42
N ASP A 25 11.14 -7.08 9.40
CA ASP A 25 12.44 -6.83 10.04
C ASP A 25 12.64 -5.35 10.45
N MET A 26 11.61 -4.76 11.03
CA MET A 26 11.60 -3.37 11.46
C MET A 26 12.15 -3.22 12.87
N TRP A 27 12.78 -2.09 13.12
CA TRP A 27 13.33 -1.77 14.44
C TRP A 27 12.92 -0.38 14.90
N LYS A 28 13.13 -0.14 16.20
CA LYS A 28 13.10 1.21 16.78
C LYS A 28 14.46 1.51 17.40
N PRO A 29 15.05 2.68 17.12
CA PRO A 29 16.19 3.13 17.89
C PRO A 29 15.79 3.38 19.35
N LEU A 30 16.78 3.45 20.24
CA LEU A 30 16.54 3.82 21.64
C LEU A 30 15.89 5.22 21.70
N PRO A 31 15.06 5.52 22.70
CA PRO A 31 14.29 6.77 22.76
C PRO A 31 15.11 8.05 22.59
N ALA A 32 16.37 8.07 23.07
CA ALA A 32 17.28 9.21 22.92
C ALA A 32 17.66 9.54 21.47
N PHE A 33 17.46 8.61 20.54
CA PHE A 33 17.82 8.72 19.12
C PHE A 33 16.58 8.70 18.19
N GLY A 34 15.38 8.77 18.77
CA GLY A 34 14.10 8.74 18.06
C GLY A 34 13.22 7.57 18.50
N SER A 35 11.91 7.70 18.26
CA SER A 35 10.90 6.71 18.67
C SER A 35 10.07 6.17 17.50
N VAL A 36 10.50 6.46 16.27
CA VAL A 36 9.82 6.09 15.03
C VAL A 36 10.35 4.73 14.54
N TRP A 37 9.46 3.92 13.97
CA TRP A 37 9.85 2.65 13.37
C TRP A 37 10.74 2.89 12.14
N ARG A 38 11.69 1.99 11.92
CA ARG A 38 12.62 1.99 10.79
C ARG A 38 12.50 0.68 10.02
N ILE A 39 12.65 0.76 8.71
CA ILE A 39 12.69 -0.39 7.80
C ILE A 39 13.88 -0.23 6.86
N ALA A 40 14.56 -1.32 6.54
CA ALA A 40 15.60 -1.34 5.53
C ALA A 40 14.96 -1.36 4.14
N THR A 41 15.40 -0.45 3.27
CA THR A 41 15.01 -0.41 1.85
C THR A 41 16.27 -0.49 0.98
N PRO A 42 16.16 -0.83 -0.32
CA PRO A 42 17.30 -0.79 -1.24
C PRO A 42 18.02 0.57 -1.28
N GLU A 43 17.31 1.67 -1.01
CA GLU A 43 17.84 3.04 -0.95
C GLU A 43 18.41 3.44 0.42
N GLY A 44 18.34 2.55 1.42
CA GLY A 44 18.78 2.79 2.79
C GLY A 44 17.65 2.71 3.82
N GLU A 45 17.93 3.11 5.05
CA GLU A 45 16.94 3.11 6.13
C GLU A 45 15.84 4.16 5.86
N ALA A 46 14.59 3.76 5.99
CA ALA A 46 13.43 4.65 5.90
C ALA A 46 12.62 4.67 7.22
N MET A 47 11.97 5.80 7.49
CA MET A 47 11.04 5.94 8.63
C MET A 47 9.66 5.42 8.27
N VAL A 48 9.00 4.81 9.25
CA VAL A 48 7.63 4.32 9.12
C VAL A 48 6.79 4.81 10.30
N HIS A 49 5.66 5.43 9.98
CA HIS A 49 4.68 5.91 10.95
C HIS A 49 3.43 5.02 10.92
N SER A 50 2.70 5.04 12.04
CA SER A 50 1.39 4.39 12.06
C SER A 50 0.48 5.02 11.00
N GLY A 51 -0.15 4.18 10.17
CA GLY A 51 -0.97 4.57 9.02
C GLY A 51 -0.22 4.53 7.68
N ASP A 52 1.11 4.44 7.67
CA ASP A 52 1.86 4.24 6.44
C ASP A 52 1.64 2.82 5.89
N TRP A 53 1.85 2.63 4.60
CA TRP A 53 1.77 1.36 3.90
C TRP A 53 3.17 0.79 3.69
N ILE A 54 3.37 -0.50 3.97
CA ILE A 54 4.58 -1.22 3.59
C ILE A 54 4.33 -1.92 2.26
N ALA A 55 4.79 -1.30 1.17
CA ALA A 55 4.74 -1.87 -0.16
C ALA A 55 5.84 -2.92 -0.32
N THR A 56 5.52 -4.06 -0.93
CA THR A 56 6.44 -5.16 -1.22
C THR A 56 6.40 -5.48 -2.71
N ASP A 57 7.54 -5.45 -3.38
CA ASP A 57 7.60 -5.83 -4.79
C ASP A 57 7.73 -7.35 -5.01
N THR A 58 7.86 -7.76 -6.27
CA THR A 58 7.98 -9.17 -6.65
C THR A 58 9.28 -9.84 -6.22
N LYS A 59 10.28 -9.06 -5.77
CA LYS A 59 11.55 -9.55 -5.24
C LYS A 59 11.55 -9.61 -3.71
N GLY A 60 10.49 -9.14 -3.06
CA GLY A 60 10.40 -9.05 -1.61
C GLY A 60 11.09 -7.81 -1.04
N GLU A 61 11.45 -6.82 -1.86
CA GLU A 61 11.96 -5.54 -1.38
C GLU A 61 10.80 -4.70 -0.81
N HIS A 62 11.07 -3.94 0.25
CA HIS A 62 10.05 -3.19 0.99
C HIS A 62 10.27 -1.68 0.96
N TRP A 63 9.18 -0.92 0.91
CA TRP A 63 9.20 0.55 1.05
C TRP A 63 8.01 1.04 1.87
N PRO A 64 8.22 2.00 2.78
CA PRO A 64 7.13 2.72 3.38
C PRO A 64 6.57 3.77 2.41
N ILE A 65 5.25 3.88 2.33
CA ILE A 65 4.52 4.86 1.54
C ILE A 65 3.44 5.49 2.44
N THR A 66 3.35 6.81 2.48
CA THR A 66 2.30 7.46 3.29
C THR A 66 0.90 7.12 2.77
N ASP A 67 -0.10 7.10 3.65
CA ASP A 67 -1.49 6.73 3.31
C ASP A 67 -2.05 7.52 2.12
N ASP A 68 -1.81 8.83 2.09
CA ASP A 68 -2.31 9.73 1.05
C ASP A 68 -1.63 9.47 -0.30
N VAL A 69 -0.30 9.24 -0.31
CA VAL A 69 0.45 8.91 -1.52
C VAL A 69 0.03 7.54 -2.03
N PHE A 70 -0.14 6.56 -1.15
CA PHE A 70 -0.53 5.22 -1.53
C PHE A 70 -1.91 5.21 -2.19
N LYS A 71 -2.93 5.79 -1.55
CA LYS A 71 -4.31 5.87 -2.08
C LYS A 71 -4.44 6.68 -3.37
N ARG A 72 -3.53 7.62 -3.62
CA ARG A 72 -3.49 8.41 -4.87
C ARG A 72 -2.77 7.69 -6.01
N THR A 73 -1.87 6.76 -5.71
CA THR A 73 -0.95 6.16 -6.68
C THR A 73 -1.34 4.73 -7.04
N TYR A 74 -1.98 4.01 -6.11
CA TYR A 74 -2.35 2.61 -6.26
C TYR A 74 -3.87 2.40 -6.26
N GLU A 75 -4.30 1.40 -7.03
CA GLU A 75 -5.68 0.92 -7.10
C GLU A 75 -5.67 -0.58 -6.78
N PRO A 76 -6.59 -1.09 -5.93
CA PRO A 76 -6.70 -2.51 -5.69
C PRO A 76 -7.02 -3.28 -6.98
N VAL A 77 -6.42 -4.46 -7.15
CA VAL A 77 -6.59 -5.30 -8.34
C VAL A 77 -8.07 -5.69 -8.53
N GLU A 78 -8.79 -5.87 -7.44
CA GLU A 78 -10.22 -6.19 -7.36
C GLU A 78 -11.06 -5.10 -8.03
N VAL A 79 -10.71 -3.82 -7.84
CA VAL A 79 -11.39 -2.68 -8.46
C VAL A 79 -11.19 -2.73 -9.98
N THR A 80 -9.97 -2.97 -10.44
CA THR A 80 -9.68 -3.15 -11.88
C THR A 80 -10.44 -4.35 -12.45
N LYS A 81 -10.47 -5.50 -11.77
CA LYS A 81 -11.21 -6.70 -12.22
C LYS A 81 -12.71 -6.42 -12.31
N MET A 82 -13.29 -5.74 -11.32
CA MET A 82 -14.69 -5.34 -11.30
C MET A 82 -15.02 -4.42 -12.48
N ARG A 83 -14.23 -3.35 -12.67
CA ARG A 83 -14.34 -2.43 -13.82
C ARG A 83 -14.40 -3.19 -15.14
N GLN A 84 -13.43 -4.08 -15.38
CA GLN A 84 -13.38 -4.86 -16.61
C GLN A 84 -14.60 -5.76 -16.81
N ARG A 85 -15.11 -6.37 -15.73
CA ARG A 85 -16.33 -7.19 -15.78
C ARG A 85 -17.55 -6.36 -16.15
N TYR A 86 -17.73 -5.19 -15.55
CA TYR A 86 -18.92 -4.35 -15.75
C TYR A 86 -18.93 -3.69 -17.13
N LEU A 87 -17.78 -3.28 -17.65
CA LEU A 87 -17.65 -2.81 -19.02
C LEU A 87 -18.06 -3.88 -20.04
N LYS A 88 -17.66 -5.14 -19.82
CA LYS A 88 -18.07 -6.27 -20.68
C LYS A 88 -19.58 -6.54 -20.65
N LEU A 89 -20.25 -6.21 -19.53
CA LEU A 89 -21.69 -6.34 -19.36
C LEU A 89 -22.47 -5.11 -19.87
N GLY A 90 -21.79 -4.09 -20.41
CA GLY A 90 -22.42 -2.87 -20.91
C GLY A 90 -22.93 -1.93 -19.82
N VAL A 91 -22.49 -2.11 -18.57
CA VAL A 91 -22.83 -1.20 -17.46
C VAL A 91 -22.14 0.14 -17.69
N LYS A 92 -22.90 1.24 -17.63
CA LYS A 92 -22.41 2.61 -17.78
C LYS A 92 -22.31 3.30 -16.42
N ASN A 93 -21.54 4.38 -16.35
CA ASN A 93 -21.45 5.26 -15.18
C ASN A 93 -21.03 4.55 -13.88
N ILE A 94 -20.04 3.65 -13.96
CA ILE A 94 -19.59 2.83 -12.82
C ILE A 94 -18.71 3.58 -11.81
N GLN A 95 -18.53 4.90 -11.93
CA GLN A 95 -17.62 5.68 -11.08
C GLN A 95 -17.98 5.62 -9.59
N GLU A 96 -19.27 5.76 -9.25
CA GLU A 96 -19.73 5.66 -7.86
C GLU A 96 -19.50 4.26 -7.28
N ILE A 97 -19.71 3.23 -8.11
CA ILE A 97 -19.48 1.83 -7.74
C ILE A 97 -17.97 1.59 -7.51
N GLU A 98 -17.12 2.08 -8.40
CA GLU A 98 -15.66 1.99 -8.26
C GLU A 98 -15.20 2.64 -6.97
N HIS A 99 -15.66 3.86 -6.70
CA HIS A 99 -15.29 4.59 -5.49
C HIS A 99 -15.75 3.88 -4.22
N ALA A 100 -17.00 3.41 -4.18
CA ALA A 100 -17.54 2.67 -3.05
C ALA A 100 -16.76 1.38 -2.80
N TYR A 101 -16.45 0.63 -3.87
CA TYR A 101 -15.73 -0.64 -3.76
C TYR A 101 -14.27 -0.43 -3.33
N GLN A 102 -13.57 0.55 -3.91
CA GLN A 102 -12.20 0.89 -3.52
C GLN A 102 -12.14 1.29 -2.04
N ASN A 103 -13.06 2.14 -1.57
CA ASN A 103 -13.13 2.53 -0.15
C ASN A 103 -13.45 1.36 0.78
N ALA A 104 -14.24 0.38 0.33
CA ALA A 104 -14.55 -0.81 1.12
C ALA A 104 -13.31 -1.70 1.25
N VAL A 105 -12.54 -1.87 0.17
CA VAL A 105 -11.30 -2.65 0.18
C VAL A 105 -10.28 -2.02 1.13
N TRP A 106 -10.07 -0.70 1.06
CA TRP A 106 -9.12 0.00 1.95
C TRP A 106 -9.48 -0.03 3.45
N LYS A 107 -10.71 -0.40 3.81
CA LYS A 107 -11.19 -0.45 5.21
C LYS A 107 -11.24 -1.87 5.77
N ALA A 108 -10.99 -2.88 4.94
CA ALA A 108 -11.13 -4.28 5.31
C ALA A 108 -9.84 -4.88 5.92
N ASP A 109 -8.71 -4.16 5.80
CA ASP A 109 -7.38 -4.52 6.32
C ASP A 109 -6.98 -3.61 7.49
#